data_AF-A0A6B9XQ69-F1
#
_entry.id   AF-A0A6B9XQ69-F1
#
_cell.length_a   1.000
_cell.length_b   1.000
_cell.length_c   1.000
_cell.angle_alpha   90.00
_cell.angle_beta   90.00
_cell.angle_gamma   90.00
#
_symmetry.space_group_name_H-M   'P 1'
#
loop_
_entity.id
_entity.type
_entity.pdbx_description
1 polymer ?
#
loop_
_entity_poly.entity_id
_entity_poly.type
_entity_poly.pdbx_seq_one_letter_code
_entity_poly.pdbx_strand_id
1 'polypeptide(L)' 'VNIWLVTFGFHLHNAIPGFPIPKFDLTQPSLEMKKSQLWDDLPSISGVQEEVTRQAKAFLSF' A
#
# COMPACT_ATOMS: atom_id res chain seq x y z
N VAL A 1 -11.10 0.05 2.48
CA VAL A 1 -10.40 0.93 3.44
C VAL A 1 -11.39 1.31 4.50
N ASN A 2 -11.10 0.96 5.75
CA ASN A 2 -11.81 1.44 6.94
C ASN A 2 -11.62 2.98 7.05
N ILE A 3 -12.34 3.71 6.19
CA ILE A 3 -12.21 5.16 5.99
C ILE A 3 -12.45 5.93 7.30
N TRP A 4 -13.21 5.32 8.21
CA TRP A 4 -13.49 5.83 9.54
C TRP A 4 -12.24 6.09 10.38
N LEU A 5 -11.23 5.22 10.34
CA LEU A 5 -10.00 5.45 11.10
C LEU A 5 -9.25 6.69 10.58
N VAL A 6 -9.25 6.89 9.26
CA VAL A 6 -8.69 8.10 8.65
C VAL A 6 -9.49 9.34 9.05
N THR A 7 -10.83 9.26 9.09
CA THR A 7 -11.71 10.34 9.56
C THR A 7 -11.39 10.76 11.00
N PHE A 8 -11.02 9.82 11.87
CA PHE A 8 -10.62 10.08 13.25
C PHE A 8 -9.12 10.43 13.41
N GLY A 9 -8.38 10.63 12.32
CA GLY A 9 -6.97 11.05 12.35
C GLY A 9 -5.96 9.93 12.58
N PHE A 10 -6.37 8.66 12.48
CA PHE A 10 -5.44 7.54 12.54
C PHE A 10 -4.68 7.38 11.22
N HIS A 11 -3.36 7.41 11.30
CA HIS A 11 -2.45 7.14 10.18
C HIS A 11 -1.82 5.76 10.32
N LEU A 12 -2.56 4.70 9.93
CA LEU A 12 -2.10 3.32 10.10
C LEU A 12 -0.78 3.01 9.37
N HIS A 13 -0.49 3.70 8.26
CA HIS A 13 0.79 3.59 7.54
C HIS A 13 2.02 4.02 8.36
N ASN A 14 1.84 4.77 9.45
CA ASN A 14 2.94 5.13 10.36
C ASN A 14 3.24 4.04 11.39
N ALA A 15 2.27 3.15 11.67
CA ALA A 15 2.38 2.13 12.71
C ALA A 15 2.51 0.71 12.15
N ILE A 16 1.99 0.47 10.94
CA ILE A 16 1.94 -0.85 10.29
C ILE A 16 2.73 -0.75 8.97
N PRO A 17 3.92 -1.39 8.89
CA PRO A 17 4.66 -1.48 7.64
C PRO A 17 3.83 -2.12 6.53
N GLY A 18 3.90 -1.57 5.32
CA GLY A 18 3.14 -2.05 4.16
C GLY A 18 1.66 -1.66 4.15
N PHE A 19 1.14 -0.97 5.18
CA PHE A 19 -0.23 -0.46 5.15
C PHE A 19 -0.34 0.68 4.12
N PRO A 20 -1.36 0.66 3.23
CA PRO A 20 -1.46 1.65 2.15
C PRO A 20 -1.55 3.09 2.67
N ILE A 21 -0.72 3.97 2.11
CA ILE A 21 -0.81 5.41 2.35
C ILE A 21 -2.02 5.95 1.59
N PRO A 22 -2.96 6.66 2.24
CA PRO A 22 -4.10 7.26 1.55
C PRO A 22 -3.61 8.30 0.52
N LYS A 23 -4.19 8.26 -0.69
CA LYS A 23 -3.86 9.20 -1.77
C LYS A 23 -4.69 10.47 -1.60
N PHE A 24 -4.03 11.62 -1.45
CA PHE A 24 -4.66 12.92 -1.26
C PHE A 24 -4.43 13.90 -2.41
N ASP A 25 -3.79 13.46 -3.50
CA ASP A 25 -3.41 14.37 -4.57
C ASP A 25 -4.65 14.91 -5.32
N LEU A 26 -4.75 16.23 -5.42
CA LEU A 26 -5.78 16.93 -6.22
C LEU A 26 -5.58 16.74 -7.72
N THR A 27 -4.39 16.31 -8.13
CA THR A 27 -4.00 16.09 -9.53
C THR A 27 -3.34 14.73 -9.68
N GLN A 28 -3.42 14.14 -10.87
CA GLN A 28 -2.79 12.85 -11.11
C GLN A 28 -1.25 13.01 -11.18
N PRO A 29 -0.46 12.26 -10.40
CA PRO A 29 1.00 12.36 -10.47
C PRO A 29 1.54 11.83 -11.79
N SER A 30 2.68 12.35 -12.23
CA SER A 30 3.36 11.92 -13.46
C SER A 30 3.82 10.46 -13.39
N LEU A 31 4.08 9.85 -14.55
CA LEU A 31 4.53 8.46 -14.60
C LEU A 31 5.85 8.27 -13.84
N GLU A 32 6.81 9.17 -14.03
CA GLU A 32 8.12 9.15 -13.38
C GLU A 32 7.97 9.25 -11.85
N MET A 33 7.09 10.13 -11.36
CA MET A 33 6.82 10.26 -9.91
C MET A 33 6.17 9.00 -9.33
N LYS A 34 5.28 8.33 -10.06
CA LYS A 34 4.70 7.07 -9.60
C LYS A 34 5.74 5.96 -9.54
N LYS A 35 6.64 5.89 -10.53
CA LYS A 35 7.72 4.90 -10.54
C LYS A 35 8.71 5.12 -9.41
N SER A 36 9.07 6.38 -9.11
CA SER A 36 10.02 6.67 -8.03
C SER A 36 9.48 6.40 -6.63
N GLN A 37 8.16 6.24 -6.46
CA GLN A 37 7.53 5.83 -5.20
C GLN A 37 7.46 4.31 -5.03
N LEU A 38 7.66 3.55 -6.11
CA LEU A 38 7.55 2.10 -6.16
C LEU A 38 8.94 1.47 -5.97
N TRP A 39 9.41 1.38 -4.73
CA TRP A 39 10.74 0.83 -4.45
C TRP A 39 10.77 -0.71 -4.38
N ASP A 40 9.67 -1.37 -4.02
CA ASP A 40 9.67 -2.79 -3.60
C ASP A 40 8.76 -3.74 -4.40
N ASP A 41 7.98 -3.25 -5.37
CA ASP A 41 7.08 -4.12 -6.15
C ASP A 41 7.84 -4.80 -7.29
N LEU A 42 8.77 -5.69 -6.93
CA LEU A 42 9.30 -6.66 -7.88
C LEU A 42 8.12 -7.51 -8.38
N PRO A 43 7.99 -7.71 -9.70
CA PRO A 43 6.96 -8.61 -10.21
C PRO A 43 7.12 -9.97 -9.54
N SER A 44 6.00 -10.55 -9.10
CA SER A 44 5.98 -11.89 -8.53
C SER A 44 6.29 -12.90 -9.63
N ILE A 45 7.56 -13.31 -9.73
CA ILE A 45 8.07 -14.23 -10.76
C ILE A 45 7.88 -15.68 -10.32
N SER A 46 7.68 -15.92 -9.01
CA SER A 46 7.54 -17.25 -8.40
C SER A 46 6.27 -17.37 -7.55
N GLY A 47 5.71 -18.59 -7.49
CA GLY A 47 4.54 -18.89 -6.65
C GLY A 47 4.77 -18.66 -5.15
N VAL A 48 6.02 -18.74 -4.68
CA VAL A 48 6.36 -18.38 -3.29
C VAL A 48 6.16 -16.88 -3.04
N GLN A 49 6.56 -16.04 -4.01
CA GLN A 49 6.37 -14.59 -3.90
C GLN A 49 4.88 -14.22 -3.93
N GLU A 50 4.09 -14.95 -4.72
CA GLU A 50 2.64 -14.76 -4.79
C GLU A 50 1.95 -15.15 -3.48
N GLU A 51 2.34 -16.26 -2.85
CA GLU A 51 1.80 -16.69 -1.57
C GLU A 51 2.15 -15.72 -0.44
N VAL A 52 3.40 -15.23 -0.39
CA VAL A 52 3.80 -14.17 0.56
C VAL A 52 2.97 -12.91 0.35
N THR A 53 2.76 -12.50 -0.90
CA THR A 53 1.92 -11.35 -1.24
C THR A 53 0.46 -11.57 -0.80
N ARG A 54 -0.08 -12.78 -0.99
CA ARG A 54 -1.44 -13.15 -0.59
C ARG A 54 -1.63 -13.06 0.91
N GLN A 55 -0.69 -13.62 1.69
CA GLN A 55 -0.73 -13.57 3.15
C GLN A 55 -0.57 -12.15 3.68
N ALA A 56 0.33 -11.35 3.11
CA ALA A 56 0.50 -9.95 3.48
C ALA A 56 -0.78 -9.13 3.23
N LYS A 57 -1.45 -9.34 2.09
CA LYS A 57 -2.74 -8.70 1.80
C LYS A 57 -3.83 -9.12 2.78
N ALA A 58 -3.90 -10.40 3.14
CA ALA A 58 -4.87 -10.91 4.11
C ALA A 58 -4.63 -10.35 5.52
N PHE A 59 -3.38 -10.16 5.93
CA PHE A 59 -3.03 -9.55 7.20
C PHE A 59 -3.53 -8.09 7.30
N LEU A 60 -3.49 -7.35 6.19
CA LEU A 60 -3.89 -5.94 6.15
C LEU A 60 -5.39 -5.73 5.87
N SER A 61 -6.18 -6.80 5.69
CA SER A 61 -7.58 -6.72 5.23
C SER A 61 -8.64 -6.60 6.33
N PHE A 62 -8.28 -6.03 7.49
CA PHE A 62 -9.21 -5.79 8.60
C PHE A 62 -9.96 -4.47 8.47
#